data_AF-A0AAV2VIP0-F1
#
_entry.id   AF-A0AAV2VIP0-F1
#
_cell.length_a   1.000
_cell.length_b   1.000
_cell.length_c   1.000
_cell.angle_alpha   90.00
_cell.angle_beta   90.00
_cell.angle_gamma   90.00
#
_symmetry.space_group_name_H-M   'P 1'
#
loop_
_entity.id
_entity.type
_entity.pdbx_description
1 polymer ?
#
loop_
_entity_poly.entity_id
_entity_poly.type
_entity_poly.pdbx_seq_one_letter_code
_entity_poly.pdbx_strand_id
1 'polypeptide(L)'
;MMENTEIFKSEFGFDMPRSMLDFITLDLFDKSRPLRFVFRENSFILEIQYFLDISEAQNYDVANKRLKFAVTTDGFDLWVDFNSEDILVFQEEFGDIEEIGVSLEEIVVARKEYI
;
A
#
# COMPACT_ATOMS: atom_id res chain seq x y z
N MET A 1 9.43 2.27 13.00
CA MET A 1 9.07 0.85 12.78
C MET A 1 8.22 0.32 13.93
N MET A 2 8.70 0.34 15.19
CA MET A 2 7.86 -0.05 16.35
C MET A 2 6.58 0.80 16.45
N GLU A 3 6.70 2.12 16.26
CA GLU A 3 5.57 3.05 16.28
C GLU A 3 4.47 2.68 15.26
N ASN A 4 4.82 2.46 13.99
CA ASN A 4 3.84 2.08 12.96
C ASN A 4 3.13 0.75 13.29
N THR A 5 3.83 -0.21 13.89
CA THR A 5 3.22 -1.48 14.30
C THR A 5 2.30 -1.34 15.50
N GLU A 6 2.62 -0.45 16.44
CA GLU A 6 1.78 -0.15 17.60
C GLU A 6 0.52 0.62 17.20
N ILE A 7 0.66 1.64 16.34
CA ILE A 7 -0.48 2.40 15.81
C ILE A 7 -1.40 1.47 15.00
N PHE A 8 -0.84 0.67 14.08
CA PHE A 8 -1.63 -0.30 13.33
C PHE A 8 -2.44 -1.23 14.24
N LYS A 9 -1.81 -1.78 15.28
CA LYS A 9 -2.48 -2.65 16.23
C LYS A 9 -3.53 -1.92 17.06
N SER A 10 -3.29 -0.66 17.41
CA SER A 10 -4.27 0.19 18.10
C SER A 10 -5.52 0.43 17.24
N GLU A 11 -5.34 0.73 15.95
CA GLU A 11 -6.45 1.03 15.04
C GLU A 11 -7.27 -0.21 14.67
N PHE A 12 -6.60 -1.32 14.33
CA PHE A 12 -7.28 -2.51 13.82
C PHE A 12 -7.51 -3.63 14.83
N GLY A 13 -6.83 -3.60 15.99
CA GLY A 13 -6.96 -4.61 17.03
C GLY A 13 -6.24 -5.94 16.74
N PHE A 14 -5.42 -6.02 15.69
CA PHE A 14 -4.60 -7.19 15.35
C PHE A 14 -3.18 -6.80 14.95
N ASP A 15 -2.26 -7.77 14.96
CA ASP A 15 -0.85 -7.54 14.65
C ASP A 15 -0.64 -7.28 13.15
N MET A 16 0.26 -6.36 12.81
CA MET A 16 0.58 -6.04 11.42
C MET A 16 1.04 -7.30 10.65
N PRO A 17 0.40 -7.62 9.50
CA PRO A 17 0.79 -8.79 8.72
C PRO A 17 2.20 -8.69 8.15
N ARG A 18 2.81 -9.85 7.86
CA ARG A 18 4.20 -9.93 7.41
C ARG A 18 4.46 -9.17 6.11
N SER A 19 3.58 -9.30 5.11
CA SER A 19 3.71 -8.59 3.84
C SER A 19 3.62 -7.07 4.00
N MET A 20 2.83 -6.58 4.97
CA MET A 20 2.82 -5.15 5.33
C MET A 20 4.13 -4.72 6.00
N LEU A 21 4.69 -5.54 6.89
CA LEU A 21 6.01 -5.28 7.47
C LEU A 21 7.10 -5.23 6.40
N ASP A 22 7.11 -6.19 5.49
CA ASP A 22 8.07 -6.25 4.38
C ASP A 22 7.91 -5.03 3.46
N PHE A 23 6.67 -4.58 3.21
CA PHE A 23 6.39 -3.37 2.44
C PHE A 23 6.92 -2.09 3.10
N ILE A 24 6.64 -1.85 4.39
CA ILE A 24 7.06 -0.60 5.04
C ILE A 24 8.57 -0.53 5.27
N THR A 25 9.23 -1.69 5.31
CA THR A 25 10.68 -1.84 5.43
C THR A 25 11.40 -1.88 4.09
N LEU A 26 10.67 -1.77 2.97
CA LEU A 26 11.28 -1.57 1.66
C LEU A 26 12.24 -0.37 1.72
N ASP A 27 13.49 -0.65 1.37
CA ASP A 27 14.52 0.38 1.20
C ASP A 27 14.25 1.13 -0.11
N LEU A 28 13.32 2.08 -0.03
CA LEU A 28 13.04 3.03 -1.09
C LEU A 28 13.97 4.22 -0.85
N PHE A 29 15.02 4.34 -1.67
CA PHE A 29 16.07 5.36 -1.53
C PHE A 29 15.51 6.79 -1.39
N ASP A 30 14.32 7.04 -1.97
CA ASP A 30 13.59 8.29 -1.80
C ASP A 30 12.08 8.07 -1.97
N LYS A 31 11.33 8.07 -0.86
CA LYS A 31 9.86 7.93 -0.85
C LYS A 31 9.11 9.16 -1.39
N SER A 32 9.81 10.26 -1.66
CA SER A 32 9.24 11.49 -2.22
C SER A 32 9.30 11.55 -3.75
N ARG A 33 9.97 10.58 -4.38
CA ARG A 33 10.09 10.50 -5.84
C ARG A 33 9.11 9.49 -6.42
N PRO A 34 8.53 9.80 -7.59
CA PRO A 34 7.72 8.85 -8.32
C PRO A 34 8.46 7.53 -8.59
N LEU A 35 7.75 6.43 -8.40
CA LEU A 35 8.24 5.08 -8.60
C LEU A 35 7.28 4.28 -9.47
N ARG A 36 7.82 3.66 -10.51
CA ARG A 36 7.15 2.66 -11.32
C ARG A 36 7.47 1.26 -10.80
N PHE A 37 6.44 0.47 -10.58
CA PHE A 37 6.49 -0.94 -10.23
C PHE A 37 6.16 -1.77 -11.48
N VAL A 38 7.10 -2.62 -11.87
CA VAL A 38 6.99 -3.52 -13.02
C VAL A 38 6.90 -4.95 -12.50
N PHE A 39 5.74 -5.56 -12.72
CA PHE A 39 5.42 -6.91 -12.28
C PHE A 39 5.91 -7.94 -13.31
N ARG A 40 6.30 -9.13 -12.86
CA ARG A 40 6.86 -10.16 -13.75
C ARG A 40 5.79 -10.91 -14.53
N GLU A 41 4.67 -11.19 -13.88
CA GLU A 41 3.62 -12.08 -14.39
C GLU A 41 2.49 -11.30 -15.07
N ASN A 42 2.42 -9.97 -14.82
CA ASN A 42 1.29 -9.14 -15.20
C ASN A 42 1.80 -8.00 -16.09
N SER A 43 1.09 -7.70 -17.18
CA SER A 43 1.38 -6.51 -18.02
C SER A 43 0.96 -5.18 -17.37
N PHE A 44 0.41 -5.25 -16.16
CA PHE A 44 0.07 -4.13 -15.32
C PHE A 44 1.31 -3.34 -14.90
N ILE A 45 1.20 -2.02 -14.88
CA ILE A 45 2.21 -1.10 -14.38
C ILE A 45 1.55 -0.28 -13.30
N LEU A 46 2.17 -0.23 -12.12
CA LEU A 46 1.73 0.64 -11.04
C LEU A 46 2.72 1.80 -10.90
N GLU A 47 2.23 3.02 -11.02
CA GLU A 47 3.04 4.23 -10.85
C GLU A 47 2.58 4.98 -9.61
N ILE A 48 3.46 5.07 -8.62
CA ILE A 48 3.22 5.76 -7.35
C ILE A 48 3.89 7.11 -7.43
N GLN A 49 3.15 8.19 -7.16
CA GLN A 49 3.66 9.56 -7.08
C GLN A 49 4.36 9.82 -5.74
N TYR A 50 3.76 9.38 -4.63
CA TYR A 50 4.34 9.42 -3.29
C TYR A 50 3.67 8.40 -2.36
N PHE A 51 4.38 8.02 -1.30
CA PHE A 51 3.83 7.22 -0.19
C PHE A 51 3.26 8.12 0.90
N LEU A 52 2.22 7.63 1.56
CA LEU A 52 1.58 8.29 2.69
C LEU A 52 2.24 7.85 4.01
N ASP A 53 2.14 8.71 5.01
CA ASP A 53 2.53 8.35 6.37
C ASP A 53 1.45 7.49 7.02
N ILE A 54 1.72 6.19 7.11
CA ILE A 54 0.80 5.22 7.69
C ILE A 54 0.65 5.35 9.22
N SER A 55 1.33 6.29 9.89
CA SER A 55 1.06 6.61 11.29
C SER A 55 -0.15 7.54 11.48
N GLU A 56 -0.60 8.19 10.39
CA GLU A 56 -1.70 9.15 10.43
C GLU A 56 -3.06 8.44 10.43
N ALA A 57 -3.89 8.72 11.45
CA ALA A 57 -5.19 8.07 11.65
C ALA A 57 -6.15 8.24 10.45
N GLN A 58 -6.03 9.34 9.69
CA GLN A 58 -6.85 9.59 8.49
C GLN A 58 -6.63 8.59 7.35
N ASN A 59 -5.54 7.81 7.40
CA ASN A 59 -5.25 6.78 6.42
C ASN A 59 -5.90 5.43 6.77
N TYR A 60 -6.56 5.31 7.93
CA TYR A 60 -7.20 4.09 8.39
C TYR A 60 -8.70 4.12 8.12
N ASP A 61 -9.19 3.13 7.38
CA ASP A 61 -10.60 2.76 7.34
C ASP A 61 -10.79 1.51 8.20
N VAL A 62 -11.00 1.75 9.50
CA VAL A 62 -11.16 0.70 10.52
C VAL A 62 -12.39 -0.16 10.26
N ALA A 63 -13.46 0.42 9.72
CA ALA A 63 -14.72 -0.29 9.48
C ALA A 63 -14.56 -1.37 8.41
N ASN A 64 -13.79 -1.07 7.35
CA ASN A 64 -13.51 -2.03 6.29
C ASN A 64 -12.13 -2.69 6.42
N LYS A 65 -11.38 -2.46 7.50
CA LYS A 65 -10.00 -2.94 7.68
C LYS A 65 -9.10 -2.63 6.48
N ARG A 66 -9.08 -1.36 6.05
CA ARG A 66 -8.25 -0.88 4.95
C ARG A 66 -7.29 0.21 5.41
N LEU A 67 -6.10 0.23 4.84
CA LEU A 67 -5.07 1.24 5.10
C LEU A 67 -4.65 1.90 3.79
N LYS A 68 -4.84 3.21 3.71
CA LYS A 68 -4.32 4.05 2.63
C LYS A 68 -2.80 4.19 2.78
N PHE A 69 -2.04 3.96 1.72
CA PHE A 69 -0.57 3.92 1.82
C PHE A 69 0.18 4.70 0.74
N ALA A 70 -0.47 5.06 -0.36
CA ALA A 70 0.18 5.74 -1.46
C ALA A 70 -0.83 6.47 -2.34
N VAL A 71 -0.32 7.34 -3.21
CA VAL A 71 -1.08 8.04 -4.25
C VAL A 71 -0.42 7.78 -5.59
N THR A 72 -1.21 7.45 -6.61
CA THR A 72 -0.71 7.20 -7.97
C THR A 72 -0.31 8.48 -8.70
N THR A 73 0.39 8.35 -9.84
CA THR A 73 0.71 9.49 -10.72
C THR A 73 -0.53 10.16 -11.32
N ASP A 74 -1.65 9.45 -11.38
CA ASP A 74 -2.95 10.00 -11.78
C ASP A 74 -3.70 10.70 -10.63
N GLY A 75 -3.16 10.63 -9.40
CA GLY A 75 -3.73 11.28 -8.23
C GLY A 75 -4.78 10.45 -7.47
N PHE A 76 -4.85 9.13 -7.73
CA PHE A 76 -5.77 8.22 -7.03
C PHE A 76 -5.13 7.60 -5.80
N ASP A 77 -5.94 7.42 -4.76
CA ASP A 77 -5.48 6.83 -3.50
C ASP A 77 -5.39 5.31 -3.61
N LEU A 78 -4.29 4.74 -3.09
CA LEU A 78 -4.10 3.30 -2.99
C LEU A 78 -4.31 2.82 -1.56
N TRP A 79 -5.04 1.71 -1.46
CA TRP A 79 -5.46 1.09 -0.22
C TRP A 79 -4.98 -0.36 -0.18
N VAL A 80 -4.66 -0.83 1.03
CA VAL A 80 -4.45 -2.23 1.34
C VAL A 80 -5.67 -2.75 2.09
N ASP A 81 -6.24 -3.88 1.67
CA ASP A 81 -7.34 -4.55 2.38
C ASP A 81 -6.82 -5.74 3.22
N PHE A 82 -7.25 -5.81 4.48
CA PHE A 82 -6.85 -6.86 5.43
C PHE A 82 -7.98 -7.87 5.74
N ASN A 83 -9.04 -7.93 4.95
CA ASN A 83 -10.09 -8.94 5.12
C ASN A 83 -9.81 -10.24 4.36
N SER A 84 -8.91 -10.20 3.39
CA SER A 84 -8.48 -11.36 2.59
C SER A 84 -7.21 -12.00 3.18
N GLU A 85 -7.02 -13.29 2.93
CA GLU A 85 -5.75 -13.99 3.25
C GLU A 85 -4.61 -13.42 2.39
N ASP A 86 -4.89 -13.21 1.11
CA ASP A 86 -4.02 -12.47 0.19
C ASP A 86 -4.25 -10.98 0.41
N ILE A 87 -3.21 -10.26 0.82
CA ILE A 87 -3.31 -8.81 1.07
C ILE A 87 -3.35 -8.08 -0.27
N LEU A 88 -4.56 -7.77 -0.73
CA LEU A 88 -4.85 -7.17 -2.03
C LEU A 88 -4.78 -5.65 -1.98
N VAL A 89 -4.41 -5.05 -3.11
CA VAL A 89 -4.37 -3.60 -3.30
C VAL A 89 -5.60 -3.13 -4.06
N PHE A 90 -6.16 -2.04 -3.55
CA PHE A 90 -7.31 -1.37 -4.10
C PHE A 90 -6.94 0.06 -4.47
N GLN A 91 -7.67 0.63 -5.43
CA GLN A 91 -7.57 2.03 -5.82
C GLN A 91 -8.92 2.71 -5.63
N GLU A 92 -8.90 3.93 -5.09
CA GLU A 92 -10.07 4.79 -4.99
C GLU A 92 -10.13 5.74 -6.18
N GLU A 93 -11.11 5.53 -7.05
CA GLU A 93 -11.39 6.38 -8.21
C GLU A 93 -12.78 6.97 -8.08
N PHE A 94 -12.87 8.31 -8.02
CA PHE A 94 -14.16 9.01 -7.99
C PHE A 94 -15.13 8.58 -6.87
N GLY A 95 -14.59 8.04 -5.77
CA GLY A 95 -15.34 7.55 -4.61
C GLY A 95 -15.64 6.04 -4.64
N ASP A 96 -15.29 5.34 -5.72
CA ASP A 96 -15.38 3.89 -5.83
C ASP A 96 -14.02 3.26 -5.50
N ILE A 97 -14.02 2.25 -4.61
CA ILE A 97 -12.80 1.54 -4.19
C ILE A 97 -12.83 0.14 -4.81
N GLU A 98 -11.94 -0.11 -5.77
CA GLU A 98 -11.87 -1.36 -6.54
C GLU A 98 -10.49 -2.01 -6.46
N GLU A 99 -10.46 -3.34 -6.55
CA GLU A 99 -9.22 -4.11 -6.59
C GLU A 99 -8.49 -3.88 -7.93
N ILE A 100 -7.18 -3.64 -7.90
CA ILE A 100 -6.38 -3.41 -9.12
C ILE A 100 -5.62 -4.65 -9.61
N GLY A 101 -5.93 -5.82 -9.04
CA GLY A 101 -5.36 -7.11 -9.45
C GLY A 101 -3.89 -7.29 -9.10
N VAL A 102 -3.41 -6.63 -8.03
CA VAL A 102 -2.08 -6.89 -7.45
C VAL A 102 -2.17 -7.05 -5.93
N SER A 103 -1.36 -7.94 -5.41
CA SER A 103 -1.13 -8.11 -3.98
C SER A 103 0.03 -7.25 -3.48
N LEU A 104 0.05 -7.01 -2.17
CA LEU A 104 1.17 -6.32 -1.52
C LEU A 104 2.47 -7.12 -1.63
N GLU A 105 2.40 -8.45 -1.64
CA GLU A 105 3.55 -9.32 -1.86
C GLU A 105 4.16 -9.12 -3.24
N GLU A 106 3.33 -9.04 -4.28
CA GLU A 106 3.78 -8.72 -5.63
C GLU A 106 4.47 -7.35 -5.70
N ILE A 107 3.95 -6.34 -5.00
CA ILE A 107 4.58 -5.01 -4.92
C ILE A 107 5.97 -5.08 -4.27
N VAL A 108 6.11 -5.86 -3.18
CA VAL A 108 7.38 -6.03 -2.47
C VAL A 108 8.45 -6.60 -3.41
N VAL A 109 8.11 -7.61 -4.22
CA VAL A 109 9.06 -8.27 -5.12
C VAL A 109 9.16 -7.67 -6.53
N ALA A 110 8.28 -6.74 -6.89
CA ALA A 110 8.27 -6.07 -8.19
C ALA A 110 9.58 -5.31 -8.45
N ARG A 111 9.96 -5.21 -9.73
CA ARG A 111 11.08 -4.34 -10.14
C ARG A 111 10.62 -2.89 -9.99
N LYS A 112 11.49 -2.05 -9.43
CA LYS A 112 11.20 -0.65 -9.10
C LYS A 112 12.09 0.27 -9.92
N GLU A 113 11.51 1.29 -10.53
CA GLU A 113 12.20 2.28 -11.37
C GLU A 113 11.75 3.68 -10.99
N TYR A 114 12.68 4.64 -10.85
CA TYR A 114 12.29 6.05 -10.72
C TYR A 114 11.81 6.58 -12.07
N ILE A 115 10.76 7.39 -12.04
CA ILE A 115 10.20 8.08 -13.20
C ILE A 115 10.22 9.60 -13.03
#